data_AF-A0A357ZY23-F1
#
_entry.id   AF-A0A357ZY23-F1
#
_cell.length_a   1.000
_cell.length_b   1.000
_cell.length_c   1.000
_cell.angle_alpha   90.00
_cell.angle_beta   90.00
_cell.angle_gamma   90.00
#
_symmetry.space_group_name_H-M   'P 1'
#
loop_
_entity.id
_entity.type
_entity.pdbx_description
1 polymer ?
#
loop_
_entity_poly.entity_id
_entity_poly.type
_entity_poly.pdbx_seq_one_letter_code
_entity_poly.pdbx_strand_id
1 'polypeptide(L)' 'MKAYRIVEWEHPPELTEAPIPVPGPGEILVEVAGNGLCHSDVGMALAPAAFMEPLGWRVPFTLGHEVGGHVAA' A
#
# COMPACT_ATOMS: atom_id res chain seq x y z
N MET A 1 5.46 10.97 3.65
CA MET A 1 4.76 10.92 2.35
C MET A 1 3.37 10.40 2.60
N LYS A 2 2.38 11.00 1.94
CA LYS A 2 1.00 10.56 2.04
C LYS A 2 0.85 9.16 1.44
N ALA A 3 0.13 8.29 2.14
CA ALA A 3 -0.16 6.93 1.72
C ALA A 3 -1.57 6.55 2.14
N TYR A 4 -2.34 5.91 1.28
CA TYR A 4 -3.66 5.38 1.62
C TYR A 4 -3.51 3.95 2.12
N ARG A 5 -3.85 3.71 3.39
CA ARG A 5 -3.44 2.48 4.11
C ARG A 5 -4.58 1.86 4.89
N ILE A 6 -4.61 0.53 4.92
CA ILE A 6 -5.35 -0.21 5.94
C ILE A 6 -4.53 -0.10 7.22
N VAL A 7 -5.04 0.67 8.19
CA VAL A 7 -4.39 0.88 9.50
C VAL A 7 -4.83 -0.17 10.51
N GLU A 8 -6.07 -0.62 10.39
CA GLU A 8 -6.72 -1.64 11.21
C GLU A 8 -7.60 -2.50 10.28
N TRP A 9 -7.60 -3.81 10.50
CA TRP A 9 -8.46 -4.70 9.72
C TRP A 9 -9.94 -4.38 9.97
N GLU A 10 -10.77 -4.68 8.97
CA GLU A 10 -12.23 -4.52 9.04
C GLU A 10 -12.69 -3.06 9.28
N HIS A 11 -11.78 -2.10 9.12
CA HIS A 11 -12.05 -0.66 9.14
C HIS A 11 -11.71 -0.05 7.78
N PRO A 12 -12.38 1.06 7.38
CA PRO A 12 -12.05 1.76 6.16
C PRO A 12 -10.57 2.17 6.13
N PRO A 13 -9.87 2.05 4.98
CA PRO A 13 -8.52 2.57 4.85
C PRO A 13 -8.47 4.09 5.05
N GLU A 14 -7.32 4.59 5.48
CA GLU A 14 -7.11 5.99 5.84
C GLU A 14 -5.94 6.59 5.06
N LEU A 15 -6.03 7.90 4.79
CA LEU A 15 -4.88 8.65 4.26
C LEU A 15 -3.96 9.01 5.43
N THR A 16 -2.80 8.37 5.51
CA THR A 16 -1.81 8.57 6.56
C THR A 16 -0.50 9.13 6.02
N GLU A 17 0.41 9.50 6.92
CA GLU A 17 1.82 9.72 6.58
C GLU A 17 2.64 8.43 6.78
N ALA A 18 3.62 8.22 5.90
CA ALA A 18 4.62 7.15 5.99
C ALA A 18 6.02 7.71 5.69
N PRO A 19 7.10 7.13 6.23
CA PRO A 19 8.45 7.55 5.85
C PRO A 19 8.70 7.30 4.36
N ILE A 20 9.53 8.15 3.74
CA ILE A 20 10.04 7.87 2.39
C ILE A 20 11.09 6.75 2.53
N PRO A 21 10.97 5.63 1.80
CA PRO A 21 11.94 4.56 1.89
C PRO A 21 13.27 4.98 1.27
N VAL A 22 14.37 4.38 1.77
CA VAL A 22 15.70 4.50 1.17
C VAL A 22 15.97 3.21 0.40
N PRO A 23 16.24 3.25 -0.91
CA PRO A 23 16.46 2.05 -1.70
C PRO A 23 17.77 1.35 -1.28
N GLY A 24 17.72 0.01 -1.16
CA GLY A 24 18.88 -0.84 -0.96
C GLY A 24 19.59 -1.23 -2.26
N PRO A 25 20.63 -2.09 -2.19
CA PRO A 25 21.32 -2.57 -3.38
C PRO A 25 20.38 -3.28 -4.36
N GLY A 26 20.27 -2.77 -5.59
CA GLY A 26 19.42 -3.34 -6.65
C GLY A 26 17.96 -2.89 -6.62
N GLU A 27 17.59 -2.02 -5.68
CA GLU A 27 16.26 -1.39 -5.62
C GLU A 27 16.30 0.01 -6.24
N ILE A 28 15.13 0.51 -6.65
CA ILE A 28 14.93 1.90 -7.10
C ILE A 28 13.88 2.57 -6.23
N LEU A 29 14.03 3.87 -6.02
CA LEU A 29 12.99 4.71 -5.44
C LEU A 29 12.12 5.27 -6.57
N VAL A 30 10.82 5.04 -6.50
CA VAL A 30 9.85 5.60 -7.45
C VAL A 30 9.06 6.71 -6.77
N GLU A 31 9.09 7.90 -7.36
CA GLU A 31 8.14 8.96 -7.03
C GLU A 31 6.82 8.69 -7.76
N VAL A 32 5.82 8.24 -7.00
CA VAL A 32 4.50 7.89 -7.54
C VAL A 32 3.78 9.15 -8.01
N ALA A 33 3.49 9.22 -9.32
CA ALA A 33 2.73 10.31 -9.95
C ALA A 33 1.24 9.96 -10.07
N GLY A 34 0.90 8.68 -10.10
CA GLY A 34 -0.47 8.19 -10.13
C GLY A 34 -0.57 6.70 -9.80
N ASN A 35 -1.75 6.27 -9.37
CA ASN A 35 -2.07 4.87 -9.11
C ASN A 35 -3.51 4.58 -9.52
N GLY A 36 -3.73 3.48 -10.24
CA GLY A 36 -5.07 2.98 -10.57
C GLY A 36 -5.78 2.38 -9.35
N LEU A 37 -7.12 2.50 -9.32
CA LEU A 37 -7.94 1.82 -8.32
C LEU A 37 -8.52 0.55 -8.93
N CYS A 38 -8.05 -0.61 -8.47
CA CYS A 38 -8.55 -1.89 -8.94
C CYS A 38 -9.68 -2.40 -8.03
N HIS A 39 -10.48 -3.33 -8.55
CA HIS A 39 -11.47 -4.05 -7.74
C HIS A 39 -10.80 -4.81 -6.57
N SER A 40 -9.62 -5.38 -6.79
CA SER A 40 -8.90 -6.14 -5.76
C SER A 40 -8.47 -5.27 -4.57
N ASP A 41 -8.21 -3.98 -4.75
CA ASP A 41 -7.91 -3.07 -3.62
C ASP A 41 -9.13 -2.94 -2.69
N VAL A 42 -10.34 -2.87 -3.26
CA VAL A 42 -11.61 -2.85 -2.51
C VAL A 42 -11.84 -4.17 -1.79
N GLY A 43 -11.64 -5.29 -2.50
CA GLY A 43 -11.77 -6.63 -1.92
C GLY A 43 -10.81 -6.85 -0.76
N MET A 44 -9.58 -6.34 -0.88
CA MET A 44 -8.58 -6.40 0.16
C MET A 44 -8.94 -5.54 1.39
N ALA A 45 -9.43 -4.32 1.17
CA ALA A 45 -9.85 -3.43 2.26
C ALA A 45 -11.02 -3.98 3.09
N LEU A 46 -11.85 -4.84 2.49
CA LEU A 46 -13.01 -5.47 3.12
C LEU A 46 -12.73 -6.90 3.61
N ALA A 47 -11.54 -7.45 3.36
CA ALA A 47 -11.21 -8.81 3.74
C ALA A 47 -11.01 -8.94 5.26
N PRO A 48 -11.64 -9.93 5.92
CA PRO A 48 -11.41 -10.17 7.34
C PRO A 48 -9.95 -10.53 7.64
N ALA A 49 -9.45 -10.11 8.81
CA ALA A 49 -8.09 -10.40 9.27
C ALA A 49 -7.77 -11.90 9.20
N ALA A 50 -8.75 -12.75 9.56
CA ALA A 50 -8.62 -14.21 9.54
C ALA A 50 -8.31 -14.81 8.15
N PHE A 51 -8.59 -14.10 7.06
CA PHE A 51 -8.20 -14.52 5.71
C PHE A 51 -6.85 -13.92 5.29
N MET A 52 -6.53 -12.70 5.73
CA MET A 52 -5.36 -11.94 5.29
C MET A 52 -4.08 -12.32 6.05
N GLU A 53 -4.17 -12.50 7.37
CA GLU A 53 -3.01 -12.80 8.22
C GLU A 53 -2.36 -14.16 7.89
N PRO A 54 -3.10 -15.25 7.60
CA PRO A 54 -2.49 -16.51 7.16
C PRO A 54 -1.72 -16.40 5.85
N LEU A 55 -2.04 -15.39 5.02
CA LEU A 55 -1.32 -15.08 3.78
C LEU A 55 -0.06 -14.22 4.04
N GLY A 56 0.23 -13.87 5.30
CA GLY A 56 1.39 -13.09 5.72
C GLY A 56 1.21 -11.58 5.67
N TRP A 57 0.00 -11.09 5.37
CA TRP A 57 -0.29 -9.67 5.26
C TRP A 57 -0.43 -9.05 6.66
N ARG A 58 0.02 -7.81 6.81
CA ARG A 58 0.04 -7.11 8.10
C ARG A 58 -0.37 -5.67 7.92
N VAL A 59 -1.09 -5.15 8.90
CA VAL A 59 -1.32 -3.71 9.04
C VAL A 59 -0.17 -3.05 9.81
N PRO A 60 0.19 -1.78 9.51
CA PRO A 60 -0.43 -0.95 8.47
C PRO A 60 0.02 -1.31 7.04
N PHE A 61 -0.94 -1.56 6.15
CA PHE A 61 -0.71 -1.97 4.75
C PHE A 61 -1.02 -0.84 3.77
N THR A 62 -0.12 -0.52 2.84
CA THR A 62 -0.34 0.51 1.82
C THR A 62 -1.00 -0.07 0.58
N LEU A 63 -2.20 0.42 0.23
CA LEU A 63 -2.96 -0.03 -0.94
C LEU A 63 -2.40 0.53 -2.27
N GLY A 64 -2.81 -0.08 -3.38
CA GLY A 64 -2.44 0.31 -4.74
C GLY A 64 -1.34 -0.56 -5.34
N HIS A 65 -1.67 -1.24 -6.43
CA HIS A 65 -0.75 -2.10 -7.18
C HIS A 65 -0.69 -1.76 -8.68
N GLU A 66 -1.32 -0.66 -9.08
CA GLU A 66 -1.37 -0.16 -10.46
C GLU A 66 -0.62 1.19 -10.53
N VAL A 67 0.65 1.18 -10.13
CA VAL A 67 1.46 2.38 -9.87
C VAL A 67 2.19 2.85 -11.13
N GLY A 68 2.16 4.16 -11.37
CA GLY A 68 2.99 4.85 -12.38
C GLY A 68 3.71 6.07 -11.79
N GLY A 69 4.95 6.30 -12.19
CA GLY A 69 5.77 7.35 -11.62
C GLY A 69 7.12 7.55 -12.30
N HIS A 70 7.99 8.31 -11.64
CA HIS A 70 9.35 8.62 -12.11
C HIS A 70 10.39 7.98 -11.21
N VAL A 71 11.54 7.60 -11.78
CA VAL A 71 12.69 7.14 -11.00
C VAL A 71 13.29 8.34 -10.26
N ALA A 72 13.38 8.24 -8.94
CA ALA A 72 13.88 9.30 -8.06
C ALA A 72 15.27 9.00 -7.49
N ALA A 73 15.61 7.72 -7.31
CA ALA A 73 16.94 7.24 -6.92
C ALA A 73 17.15 5.77 -7.33
#